data_AF-A0A6I6EBS9-F1
#
_entry.id   AF-A0A6I6EBS9-F1
#
_cell.length_a   1.000
_cell.length_b   1.000
_cell.length_c   1.000
_cell.angle_alpha   90.00
_cell.angle_beta   90.00
_cell.angle_gamma   90.00
#
_symmetry.space_group_name_H-M   'P 1'
#
loop_
_entity.id
_entity.type
_entity.pdbx_description
1 polymer ?
#
loop_
_entity_poly.entity_id
_entity_poly.type
_entity_poly.pdbx_seq_one_letter_code
_entity_poly.pdbx_strand_id
1 'polypeptide(L)'
;MSSEGFGEFDNARPYKGPRLAKGARVPRIRWRLAFLRAIIWSLIGMIYAPLYIGLLSLARGAELGVFSYVLAAALASGASAVLYGAHELALISTGIGAGVGVALLILMPGQATLTHSVVIALLLAATVGLTLSFPHRCTRHVPGKLLAGLLTGTLVGAVLAIAEPLYSAPFSTFPTVLFLASVNGILYVGTVRGWIRLSRRIGLESRPCDLIEATTMAILASIAAGSVWMVVAPLMGLDPGFWQLASLSMHDALVPAFMGGLLGGAMAGLLLEIFRFPWVHDL
;
A
#
# COMPACT_ATOMS: atom_id res chain seq x y z
N MET A 1 -33.05 -23.92 10.39
CA MET A 1 -33.01 -22.56 10.98
C MET A 1 -32.14 -21.70 10.08
N SER A 2 -32.63 -20.49 9.81
CA SER A 2 -32.42 -19.64 8.63
C SER A 2 -30.98 -19.19 8.35
N SER A 3 -30.56 -19.41 7.11
CA SER A 3 -29.43 -18.75 6.45
C SER A 3 -29.93 -17.50 5.70
N GLU A 4 -29.95 -16.35 6.36
CA GLU A 4 -30.14 -15.05 5.71
C GLU A 4 -28.91 -14.21 5.99
N GLY A 5 -28.20 -13.76 4.93
CA GLY A 5 -27.09 -12.82 5.12
C GLY A 5 -26.01 -12.75 4.05
N PHE A 6 -26.27 -13.03 2.76
CA PHE A 6 -25.31 -12.70 1.68
C PHE A 6 -25.95 -12.19 0.37
N GLY A 7 -27.26 -11.89 0.38
CA GLY A 7 -28.01 -11.61 -0.86
C GLY A 7 -27.82 -10.23 -1.50
N GLU A 8 -27.07 -9.30 -0.92
CA GLU A 8 -27.02 -7.92 -1.43
C GLU A 8 -25.85 -7.63 -2.39
N PHE A 9 -24.89 -8.55 -2.52
CA PHE A 9 -23.74 -8.39 -3.43
C PHE A 9 -23.83 -9.19 -4.75
N ASP A 10 -24.76 -10.14 -4.87
CA ASP A 10 -24.93 -10.97 -6.09
C ASP A 10 -25.53 -10.23 -7.29
N ASN A 11 -25.93 -8.96 -7.13
CA ASN A 11 -26.46 -8.13 -8.22
C ASN A 11 -25.42 -7.22 -8.91
N ALA A 12 -24.14 -7.36 -8.60
CA ALA A 12 -23.07 -6.69 -9.35
C ALA A 12 -22.89 -7.36 -10.73
N ARG A 13 -23.79 -7.06 -11.67
CA ARG A 13 -23.66 -7.51 -13.07
C ARG A 13 -22.30 -7.06 -13.63
N PRO A 14 -21.58 -7.93 -14.37
CA PRO A 14 -20.33 -7.55 -15.02
C PRO A 14 -20.58 -6.37 -15.96
N TYR A 15 -19.71 -5.35 -15.87
CA TYR A 15 -19.76 -4.13 -16.65
C TYR A 15 -19.61 -4.46 -18.15
N LYS A 16 -20.72 -4.70 -18.84
CA LYS A 16 -20.76 -4.75 -20.31
C LYS A 16 -20.60 -3.32 -20.81
N GLY A 17 -19.45 -3.02 -21.42
CA GLY A 17 -19.18 -1.74 -22.06
C GLY A 17 -20.31 -1.33 -23.01
N PRO A 18 -20.58 -0.03 -23.17
CA PRO A 18 -21.73 0.44 -23.92
C PRO A 18 -21.61 0.05 -25.39
N ARG A 19 -22.53 -0.79 -25.87
CA ARG A 19 -22.87 -0.86 -27.29
C ARG A 19 -23.26 0.56 -27.72
N LEU A 20 -22.56 1.08 -28.73
CA LEU A 20 -22.77 2.39 -29.35
C LEU A 20 -24.24 2.57 -29.77
N ALA A 21 -25.06 3.10 -28.87
CA ALA A 21 -26.36 3.64 -29.20
C ALA A 21 -26.18 5.08 -29.66
N LYS A 22 -26.45 5.33 -30.95
CA LYS A 22 -26.61 6.66 -31.54
C LYS A 22 -27.59 7.47 -30.69
N GLY A 23 -27.10 8.55 -30.08
CA GLY A 23 -27.88 9.44 -29.23
C GLY A 23 -27.03 9.97 -28.09
N ALA A 24 -26.17 10.95 -28.39
CA ALA A 24 -25.25 11.56 -27.45
C ALA A 24 -26.02 12.30 -26.33
N ARG A 25 -26.41 11.57 -25.28
CA ARG A 25 -26.70 12.19 -23.99
C ARG A 25 -25.38 12.62 -23.39
N VAL A 26 -25.29 13.91 -23.04
CA VAL A 26 -24.19 14.46 -22.25
C VAL A 26 -23.90 13.50 -21.08
N PRO A 27 -22.66 13.02 -20.93
CA PRO A 27 -22.32 12.08 -19.88
C PRO A 27 -22.55 12.73 -18.51
N ARG A 28 -23.69 12.43 -17.86
CA ARG A 28 -23.94 12.90 -16.48
C ARG A 28 -22.92 12.24 -15.55
N ILE A 29 -22.15 13.07 -14.86
CA ILE A 29 -21.31 12.63 -13.75
C ILE A 29 -22.24 12.01 -12.70
N ARG A 30 -21.96 10.75 -12.34
CA ARG A 30 -22.69 10.08 -11.26
C ARG A 30 -22.05 10.53 -9.95
N TRP A 31 -22.43 11.71 -9.46
CA TRP A 31 -21.86 12.32 -8.25
C TRP A 31 -21.82 11.36 -7.05
N ARG A 32 -22.82 10.49 -6.90
CA ARG A 32 -22.82 9.42 -5.89
C ARG A 32 -21.64 8.45 -6.03
N LEU A 33 -21.29 8.05 -7.25
CA LEU A 33 -20.13 7.19 -7.50
C LEU A 33 -18.82 7.94 -7.34
N ALA A 34 -18.75 9.20 -7.79
CA ALA A 34 -17.57 10.04 -7.58
C ALA A 34 -17.25 10.21 -6.09
N PHE A 35 -18.29 10.44 -5.29
CA PHE A 35 -18.18 10.56 -3.84
C PHE A 35 -17.76 9.24 -3.19
N LEU A 36 -18.40 8.13 -3.56
CA LEU A 36 -18.01 6.80 -3.05
C LEU A 36 -16.56 6.48 -3.39
N ARG A 37 -16.12 6.76 -4.62
CA ARG A 37 -14.76 6.52 -5.08
C ARG A 37 -13.77 7.42 -4.36
N ALA A 38 -14.11 8.69 -4.13
CA ALA A 38 -13.30 9.60 -3.33
C ALA A 38 -13.13 9.09 -1.88
N ILE A 39 -14.19 8.58 -1.24
CA ILE A 39 -14.10 8.00 0.12
C ILE A 39 -13.19 6.78 0.13
N ILE A 40 -13.39 5.83 -0.78
CA ILE A 40 -12.58 4.60 -0.82
C ILE A 40 -11.11 4.95 -1.04
N TRP A 41 -10.81 5.84 -1.98
CA TRP A 41 -9.43 6.26 -2.24
C TRP A 41 -8.84 7.12 -1.12
N SER A 42 -9.65 7.91 -0.42
CA SER A 42 -9.25 8.61 0.79
C SER A 42 -8.80 7.63 1.89
N LEU A 43 -9.54 6.54 2.09
CA LEU A 43 -9.17 5.48 3.04
C LEU A 43 -7.83 4.84 2.65
N ILE A 44 -7.63 4.56 1.36
CA ILE A 44 -6.36 4.04 0.84
C ILE A 44 -5.22 5.05 1.08
N GLY A 45 -5.47 6.33 0.80
CA GLY A 45 -4.50 7.40 1.03
C GLY A 45 -4.10 7.54 2.50
N MET A 46 -5.05 7.36 3.43
CA MET A 46 -4.79 7.34 4.87
C MET A 46 -3.93 6.15 5.33
N ILE A 47 -3.98 5.02 4.63
CA ILE A 47 -3.10 3.87 4.89
C ILE A 47 -1.72 4.10 4.27
N TYR A 48 -1.69 4.61 3.04
CA TYR A 48 -0.46 4.88 2.30
C TYR A 48 0.43 5.91 2.99
N ALA A 49 -0.16 7.00 3.50
CA ALA A 49 0.57 8.12 4.08
C ALA A 49 1.49 7.77 5.27
N PRO A 50 1.01 7.19 6.38
CA PRO A 50 1.87 6.84 7.51
C PRO A 50 2.91 5.78 7.12
N LEU A 51 2.56 4.87 6.22
CA LEU A 51 3.45 3.83 5.75
C LEU A 51 4.59 4.41 4.90
N TYR A 52 4.30 5.39 4.03
CA TYR A 52 5.30 6.15 3.29
C TYR A 52 6.23 6.94 4.23
N ILE A 53 5.68 7.67 5.21
CA ILE A 53 6.51 8.46 6.14
C ILE A 53 7.39 7.58 7.01
N GLY A 54 6.85 6.49 7.57
CA GLY A 54 7.66 5.55 8.36
C GLY A 54 8.81 4.97 7.55
N LEU A 55 8.53 4.52 6.32
CA LEU A 55 9.58 4.00 5.42
C LEU A 55 10.58 5.08 4.99
N LEU A 56 10.12 6.31 4.77
CA LEU A 56 10.99 7.44 4.42
C LEU A 56 11.93 7.78 5.58
N SER A 57 11.42 7.84 6.81
CA SER A 57 12.23 8.06 8.01
C SER A 57 13.26 6.95 8.20
N LEU A 58 12.89 5.69 7.97
CA LEU A 58 13.83 4.56 8.01
C LEU A 58 14.87 4.62 6.89
N ALA A 59 14.48 5.03 5.68
CA ALA A 59 15.36 5.05 4.52
C ALA A 59 16.31 6.25 4.51
N ARG A 60 15.86 7.43 4.93
CA ARG A 60 16.75 8.56 5.28
C ARG A 60 17.64 8.17 6.45
N GLY A 61 17.04 7.36 7.32
CA GLY A 61 17.67 6.66 8.39
C GLY A 61 19.00 5.99 7.98
N ALA A 62 18.88 5.09 7.03
CA ALA A 62 20.00 4.34 6.47
C ALA A 62 20.91 5.15 5.51
N GLU A 63 20.86 6.48 5.55
CA GLU A 63 21.66 7.40 4.71
C GLU A 63 21.54 7.15 3.20
N LEU A 64 20.39 6.64 2.74
CA LEU A 64 20.13 6.40 1.30
C LEU A 64 19.95 7.69 0.48
N GLY A 65 20.00 8.86 1.14
CA GLY A 65 19.91 10.18 0.53
C GLY A 65 18.65 10.35 -0.32
N VAL A 66 18.83 10.75 -1.57
CA VAL A 66 17.73 11.00 -2.52
C VAL A 66 16.98 9.71 -2.89
N PHE A 67 17.61 8.53 -2.78
CA PHE A 67 16.95 7.26 -3.06
C PHE A 67 15.91 6.87 -1.99
N SER A 68 15.93 7.52 -0.82
CA SER A 68 14.95 7.27 0.24
C SER A 68 13.52 7.53 -0.22
N TYR A 69 13.29 8.54 -1.09
CA TYR A 69 11.97 8.81 -1.68
C TYR A 69 11.48 7.68 -2.56
N VAL A 70 12.36 7.19 -3.42
CA VAL A 70 12.05 6.13 -4.39
C VAL A 70 11.71 4.85 -3.65
N LEU A 71 12.56 4.46 -2.69
CA LEU A 71 12.36 3.23 -1.91
C LEU A 71 11.08 3.29 -1.08
N ALA A 72 10.86 4.38 -0.35
CA ALA A 72 9.69 4.55 0.50
C ALA A 72 8.40 4.59 -0.32
N ALA A 73 8.37 5.35 -1.43
CA ALA A 73 7.20 5.43 -2.29
C ALA A 73 6.90 4.08 -2.97
N ALA A 74 7.93 3.37 -3.43
CA ALA A 74 7.78 2.06 -4.05
C ALA A 74 7.17 1.05 -3.08
N LEU A 75 7.80 0.84 -1.92
CA LEU A 75 7.34 -0.10 -0.91
C LEU A 75 5.95 0.26 -0.38
N ALA A 76 5.68 1.56 -0.16
CA ALA A 76 4.38 1.98 0.32
C ALA A 76 3.26 1.75 -0.70
N SER A 77 3.55 2.00 -1.97
CA SER A 77 2.62 1.75 -3.07
C SER A 77 2.39 0.27 -3.30
N GLY A 78 3.46 -0.53 -3.27
CA GLY A 78 3.40 -1.98 -3.38
C GLY A 78 2.57 -2.60 -2.25
N ALA A 79 2.84 -2.23 -1.00
CA ALA A 79 2.08 -2.69 0.15
C ALA A 79 0.60 -2.31 0.05
N SER A 80 0.30 -1.04 -0.26
CA SER A 80 -1.08 -0.55 -0.40
C SER A 80 -1.84 -1.24 -1.53
N ALA A 81 -1.18 -1.54 -2.65
CA ALA A 81 -1.76 -2.27 -3.77
C ALA A 81 -2.15 -3.70 -3.39
N VAL A 82 -1.32 -4.38 -2.58
CA VAL A 82 -1.62 -5.74 -2.10
C VAL A 82 -2.73 -5.73 -1.04
N LEU A 83 -2.73 -4.77 -0.11
CA LEU A 83 -3.76 -4.61 0.92
C LEU A 83 -5.18 -4.54 0.33
N TYR A 84 -5.34 -3.85 -0.81
CA TYR A 84 -6.62 -3.74 -1.51
C TYR A 84 -6.86 -4.87 -2.54
N GLY A 85 -5.80 -5.38 -3.16
CA GLY A 85 -5.90 -6.38 -4.21
C GLY A 85 -6.13 -7.81 -3.71
N ALA A 86 -5.60 -8.14 -2.51
CA ALA A 86 -5.56 -9.48 -1.95
C ALA A 86 -5.77 -9.46 -0.43
N HIS A 87 -6.96 -9.05 -0.01
CA HIS A 87 -7.32 -8.81 1.40
C HIS A 87 -6.98 -9.96 2.36
N GLU A 88 -7.22 -11.22 2.01
CA GLU A 88 -6.91 -12.36 2.89
C GLU A 88 -5.42 -12.49 3.19
N LEU A 89 -4.58 -12.46 2.15
CA LEU A 89 -3.13 -12.57 2.28
C LEU A 89 -2.55 -11.37 3.03
N ALA A 90 -3.06 -10.18 2.70
CA ALA A 90 -2.75 -8.94 3.39
C ALA A 90 -3.05 -9.02 4.89
N LEU A 91 -4.28 -9.40 5.27
CA LEU A 91 -4.70 -9.46 6.68
C LEU A 91 -3.86 -10.46 7.47
N ILE A 92 -3.61 -11.65 6.93
CA ILE A 92 -2.81 -12.68 7.61
C ILE A 92 -1.37 -12.21 7.79
N SER A 93 -0.74 -11.69 6.74
CA SER A 93 0.65 -11.21 6.81
C SER A 93 0.82 -10.01 7.75
N THR A 94 -0.07 -9.01 7.67
CA THR A 94 -0.02 -7.89 8.60
C THR A 94 -0.35 -8.29 10.03
N GLY A 95 -1.25 -9.28 10.22
CA GLY A 95 -1.59 -9.82 11.54
C GLY A 95 -0.40 -10.56 12.16
N ILE A 96 0.31 -11.37 11.37
CA ILE A 96 1.57 -12.01 11.78
C ILE A 96 2.60 -10.95 12.17
N GLY A 97 2.83 -9.96 11.30
CA GLY A 97 3.82 -8.92 11.55
C GLY A 97 3.51 -8.10 12.80
N ALA A 98 2.26 -7.65 12.94
CA ALA A 98 1.82 -6.91 14.12
C ALA A 98 1.90 -7.77 15.38
N GLY A 99 1.47 -9.03 15.32
CA GLY A 99 1.55 -9.98 16.43
C GLY A 99 2.98 -10.20 16.90
N VAL A 100 3.92 -10.42 15.97
CA VAL A 100 5.35 -10.57 16.29
C VAL A 100 5.92 -9.29 16.89
N GLY A 101 5.60 -8.13 16.31
CA GLY A 101 6.04 -6.83 16.82
C GLY A 101 5.58 -6.59 18.26
N VAL A 102 4.29 -6.79 18.53
CA VAL A 102 3.72 -6.65 19.89
C VAL A 102 4.30 -7.69 20.84
N ALA A 103 4.38 -8.97 20.44
CA ALA A 103 4.90 -10.03 21.28
C ALA A 103 6.35 -9.80 21.71
N LEU A 104 7.21 -9.35 20.79
CA LEU A 104 8.61 -9.04 21.12
C LEU A 104 8.72 -7.87 22.10
N LEU A 105 7.92 -6.80 21.91
CA LEU A 105 7.91 -5.65 22.80
C LEU A 105 7.41 -6.00 24.21
N ILE A 106 6.45 -6.92 24.34
CA ILE A 106 5.91 -7.37 25.63
C ILE A 106 6.86 -8.35 26.33
N LEU A 107 7.34 -9.38 25.61
CA LEU A 107 8.05 -10.51 26.20
C LEU A 107 9.55 -10.23 26.39
N MET A 108 10.14 -9.42 25.51
CA MET A 108 11.59 -9.18 25.48
C MET A 108 11.92 -7.70 25.19
N PRO A 109 11.43 -6.74 26.00
CA PRO A 109 11.57 -5.31 25.72
C PRO A 109 13.03 -4.87 25.54
N GLY A 110 13.97 -5.44 26.30
CA GLY A 110 15.39 -5.11 26.20
C GLY A 110 16.12 -5.67 24.98
N GLN A 111 15.51 -6.59 24.23
CA GLN A 111 16.09 -7.18 23.01
C GLN A 111 15.25 -6.91 21.74
N ALA A 112 14.11 -6.26 21.91
CA ALA A 112 13.20 -5.88 20.84
C ALA A 112 13.80 -4.73 20.01
N THR A 113 14.80 -5.04 19.19
CA THR A 113 15.31 -4.11 18.18
C THR A 113 14.44 -4.17 16.92
N LEU A 114 14.42 -3.08 16.15
CA LEU A 114 13.71 -3.02 14.87
C LEU A 114 14.08 -4.21 13.96
N THR A 115 15.37 -4.52 13.88
CA THR A 115 15.90 -5.60 13.04
C THR A 115 15.35 -6.96 13.48
N HIS A 116 15.32 -7.25 14.78
CA HIS A 116 14.77 -8.51 15.28
C HIS A 116 13.28 -8.63 14.95
N SER A 117 12.49 -7.57 15.18
CA SER A 117 11.06 -7.56 14.86
C SER A 117 10.81 -7.82 13.37
N VAL A 118 11.56 -7.13 12.50
CA VAL A 118 11.43 -7.27 11.04
C VAL A 118 11.85 -8.66 10.56
N VAL A 119 12.99 -9.18 11.02
CA VAL A 119 13.55 -10.47 10.58
C VAL A 119 12.69 -11.63 11.08
N ILE A 120 12.26 -11.62 12.33
CA ILE A 120 11.40 -12.68 12.87
C ILE A 120 10.05 -12.67 12.15
N ALA A 121 9.44 -11.50 11.95
CA ALA A 121 8.18 -11.40 11.20
C ALA A 121 8.34 -11.87 9.75
N LEU A 122 9.44 -11.53 9.10
CA LEU A 122 9.77 -11.98 7.75
C LEU A 122 9.83 -13.49 7.66
N LEU A 123 10.62 -14.12 8.53
CA LEU A 123 10.82 -15.57 8.53
C LEU A 123 9.51 -16.30 8.85
N LEU A 124 8.75 -15.82 9.83
CA LEU A 124 7.49 -16.45 10.23
C LEU A 124 6.41 -16.31 9.15
N ALA A 125 6.30 -15.15 8.51
CA ALA A 125 5.36 -14.98 7.40
C ALA A 125 5.78 -15.75 6.14
N ALA A 126 7.08 -15.85 5.86
CA ALA A 126 7.59 -16.67 4.77
C ALA A 126 7.30 -18.16 5.00
N THR A 127 7.55 -18.69 6.21
CA THR A 127 7.25 -20.09 6.52
C THR A 127 5.75 -20.37 6.44
N VAL A 128 4.91 -19.47 6.94
CA VAL A 128 3.45 -19.58 6.82
C VAL A 128 3.02 -19.57 5.34
N GLY A 129 3.55 -18.64 4.53
CA GLY A 129 3.20 -18.55 3.11
C GLY A 129 3.62 -19.78 2.29
N LEU A 130 4.76 -20.40 2.64
CA LEU A 130 5.24 -21.63 2.01
C LEU A 130 4.50 -22.88 2.47
N THR A 131 4.00 -22.92 3.71
CA THR A 131 3.38 -24.12 4.31
C THR A 131 1.86 -24.16 4.20
N LEU A 132 1.18 -23.02 4.33
CA LEU A 132 -0.29 -22.96 4.32
C LEU A 132 -0.84 -22.72 2.92
N SER A 133 -1.55 -23.71 2.37
CA SER A 133 -2.26 -23.60 1.11
C SER A 133 -3.53 -22.74 1.22
N PHE A 134 -3.55 -21.59 0.53
CA PHE A 134 -4.75 -20.77 0.46
C PHE A 134 -5.71 -21.25 -0.65
N PRO A 135 -7.03 -21.38 -0.38
CA PRO A 135 -7.97 -21.91 -1.36
C PRO A 135 -8.11 -21.06 -2.64
N HIS A 136 -7.60 -19.82 -2.63
CA HIS A 136 -7.60 -18.88 -3.76
C HIS A 136 -6.20 -18.40 -4.16
N ARG A 137 -5.16 -19.22 -3.96
CA ARG A 137 -3.79 -18.89 -4.40
C ARG A 137 -3.79 -18.46 -5.87
N CYS A 138 -3.01 -17.42 -6.19
CA CYS A 138 -2.76 -16.91 -7.54
C CYS A 138 -3.95 -16.41 -8.40
N THR A 139 -5.21 -16.62 -8.02
CA THR A 139 -6.37 -16.13 -8.82
C THR A 139 -6.57 -14.62 -8.71
N ARG A 140 -5.94 -13.97 -7.72
CA ARG A 140 -6.06 -12.51 -7.49
C ARG A 140 -5.04 -11.65 -8.23
N HIS A 141 -4.20 -12.23 -9.09
CA HIS A 141 -3.17 -11.51 -9.85
C HIS A 141 -2.22 -10.66 -8.95
N VAL A 142 -1.90 -11.19 -7.76
CA VAL A 142 -1.04 -10.55 -6.75
C VAL A 142 0.28 -10.02 -7.33
N PRO A 143 1.07 -10.80 -8.12
CA PRO A 143 2.34 -10.29 -8.65
C PRO A 143 2.14 -9.09 -9.58
N GLY A 144 1.09 -9.12 -10.42
CA GLY A 144 0.81 -8.01 -11.33
C GLY A 144 0.41 -6.72 -10.58
N LYS A 145 -0.40 -6.85 -9.52
CA LYS A 145 -0.82 -5.72 -8.68
C LYS A 145 0.34 -5.17 -7.84
N LEU A 146 1.16 -6.04 -7.28
CA LEU A 146 2.37 -5.64 -6.54
C LEU A 146 3.35 -4.92 -7.47
N LEU A 147 3.65 -5.47 -8.66
CA LEU A 147 4.53 -4.83 -9.63
C LEU A 147 3.99 -3.48 -10.09
N ALA A 148 2.69 -3.38 -10.35
CA ALA A 148 2.06 -2.11 -10.68
C ALA A 148 2.26 -1.08 -9.55
N GLY A 149 2.01 -1.47 -8.30
CA GLY A 149 2.21 -0.61 -7.14
C GLY A 149 3.66 -0.19 -6.96
N LEU A 150 4.60 -1.14 -6.99
CA LEU A 150 6.03 -0.86 -6.86
C LEU A 150 6.51 0.12 -7.95
N LEU A 151 6.15 -0.12 -9.21
CA LEU A 151 6.63 0.69 -10.34
C LEU A 151 5.98 2.07 -10.42
N THR A 152 4.70 2.18 -10.08
CA THR A 152 4.06 3.50 -9.99
C THR A 152 4.61 4.29 -8.81
N GLY A 153 4.85 3.62 -7.67
CA GLY A 153 5.53 4.21 -6.52
C GLY A 153 6.97 4.65 -6.82
N THR A 154 7.78 3.84 -7.50
CA THR A 154 9.15 4.24 -7.89
C THR A 154 9.12 5.45 -8.82
N LEU A 155 8.21 5.49 -9.79
CA LEU A 155 8.09 6.61 -10.72
C LEU A 155 7.76 7.91 -10.00
N VAL A 156 6.74 7.92 -9.12
CA VAL A 156 6.36 9.14 -8.40
C VAL A 156 7.42 9.52 -7.35
N GLY A 157 8.03 8.53 -6.69
CA GLY A 157 9.16 8.76 -5.79
C GLY A 157 10.39 9.32 -6.52
N ALA A 158 10.66 8.90 -7.76
CA ALA A 158 11.73 9.42 -8.59
C ALA A 158 11.50 10.89 -8.97
N VAL A 159 10.24 11.28 -9.23
CA VAL A 159 9.89 12.69 -9.45
C VAL A 159 10.24 13.53 -8.24
N LEU A 160 9.92 13.07 -7.02
CA LEU A 160 10.29 13.79 -5.78
C LEU A 160 11.79 13.83 -5.56
N ALA A 161 12.47 12.71 -5.78
CA ALA A 161 13.92 12.59 -5.69
C ALA A 161 14.65 13.59 -6.62
N ILE A 162 14.12 13.83 -7.81
CA ILE A 162 14.69 14.80 -8.76
C ILE A 162 14.27 16.24 -8.38
N ALA A 163 13.04 16.42 -7.89
CA ALA A 163 12.49 17.75 -7.62
C ALA A 163 13.05 18.38 -6.33
N GLU A 164 13.32 17.59 -5.27
CA GLU A 164 13.76 18.15 -3.99
C GLU A 164 15.12 18.85 -4.08
N PRO A 165 16.17 18.29 -4.72
CA PRO A 165 17.46 18.97 -4.83
C PRO A 165 17.41 20.29 -5.61
N LEU A 166 16.36 20.51 -6.42
CA LEU A 166 16.17 21.72 -7.20
C LEU A 166 15.55 22.87 -6.38
N TYR A 167 15.06 22.57 -5.17
CA TYR A 167 14.47 23.55 -4.26
C TYR A 167 15.42 23.88 -3.10
N SER A 168 15.47 25.17 -2.73
CA SER A 168 16.30 25.67 -1.63
C SER A 168 15.78 25.32 -0.24
N ALA A 169 14.56 24.80 -0.14
CA ALA A 169 13.92 24.42 1.11
C ALA A 169 13.33 23.01 0.99
N PRO A 170 13.35 22.20 2.07
CA PRO A 170 12.76 20.88 2.07
C PRO A 170 11.26 20.95 1.84
N PHE A 171 10.72 20.01 1.08
CA PHE A 171 9.27 19.96 0.83
C PHE A 171 8.50 19.68 2.13
N SER A 172 7.39 20.39 2.32
CA SER A 172 6.48 20.10 3.42
C SER A 172 5.85 18.71 3.25
N THR A 173 5.64 18.01 4.35
CA THR A 173 5.06 16.66 4.39
C THR A 173 3.68 16.61 3.73
N PHE A 174 2.80 17.57 4.04
CA PHE A 174 1.42 17.60 3.54
C PHE A 174 1.34 17.61 2.00
N PRO A 175 1.92 18.60 1.28
CA PRO A 175 1.83 18.64 -0.18
C PRO A 175 2.55 17.46 -0.85
N THR A 176 3.64 16.96 -0.24
CA THR A 176 4.38 15.79 -0.73
C THR A 176 3.50 14.55 -0.73
N VAL A 177 2.85 14.26 0.39
CA VAL A 177 1.97 13.09 0.52
C VAL A 177 0.69 13.26 -0.30
N LEU A 178 0.13 14.46 -0.37
CA LEU A 178 -1.02 14.77 -1.24
C LEU A 178 -0.70 14.50 -2.71
N PHE A 179 0.47 14.95 -3.19
CA PHE A 179 0.95 14.66 -4.53
C PHE A 179 1.16 13.16 -4.76
N LEU A 180 1.88 12.50 -3.85
CA LEU A 180 2.15 11.06 -3.95
C LEU A 180 0.86 10.25 -4.00
N ALA A 181 -0.03 10.41 -3.02
CA ALA A 181 -1.27 9.63 -2.94
C ALA A 181 -2.17 9.85 -4.17
N SER A 182 -2.24 11.09 -4.67
CA SER A 182 -3.07 11.42 -5.83
C SER A 182 -2.50 10.86 -7.14
N VAL A 183 -1.25 11.20 -7.47
CA VAL A 183 -0.62 10.81 -8.74
C VAL A 183 -0.40 9.30 -8.79
N ASN A 184 0.09 8.70 -7.71
CA ASN A 184 0.29 7.26 -7.63
C ASN A 184 -1.03 6.51 -7.81
N GLY A 185 -2.11 6.98 -7.17
CA GLY A 185 -3.43 6.35 -7.32
C GLY A 185 -3.92 6.36 -8.76
N ILE A 186 -3.76 7.48 -9.47
CA ILE A 186 -4.15 7.60 -10.89
C ILE A 186 -3.29 6.69 -11.77
N LEU A 187 -1.97 6.73 -11.60
CA LEU A 187 -1.04 5.92 -12.37
C LEU A 187 -1.27 4.43 -12.14
N TYR A 188 -1.49 4.02 -10.89
CA TYR A 188 -1.79 2.64 -10.52
C TYR A 188 -3.04 2.14 -11.24
N VAL A 189 -4.18 2.83 -11.12
CA VAL A 189 -5.42 2.40 -11.78
C VAL A 189 -5.30 2.41 -13.30
N GLY A 190 -4.60 3.39 -13.86
CA GLY A 190 -4.39 3.47 -15.31
C GLY A 190 -3.50 2.35 -15.86
N THR A 191 -2.54 1.86 -15.09
CA THR A 191 -1.52 0.93 -15.59
C THR A 191 -1.69 -0.51 -15.11
N VAL A 192 -2.40 -0.76 -13.99
CA VAL A 192 -2.53 -2.08 -13.36
C VAL A 192 -3.02 -3.16 -14.34
N ARG A 193 -3.93 -2.82 -15.27
CA ARG A 193 -4.40 -3.77 -16.30
C ARG A 193 -3.27 -4.25 -17.20
N GLY A 194 -2.40 -3.32 -17.59
CA GLY A 194 -1.23 -3.59 -18.42
C GLY A 194 -0.23 -4.47 -17.68
N TRP A 195 0.04 -4.16 -16.41
CA TRP A 195 0.93 -4.94 -15.57
C TRP A 195 0.43 -6.36 -15.32
N ILE A 196 -0.86 -6.56 -15.07
CA ILE A 196 -1.45 -7.90 -14.95
C ILE A 196 -1.35 -8.69 -16.26
N ARG A 197 -1.54 -8.04 -17.43
CA ARG A 197 -1.34 -8.72 -18.73
C ARG A 197 0.13 -9.06 -18.97
N LEU A 198 1.03 -8.18 -18.57
CA LEU A 198 2.47 -8.38 -18.70
C LEU A 198 2.95 -9.51 -17.78
N SER A 199 2.50 -9.56 -16.52
CA SER A 199 2.84 -10.64 -15.59
C SER A 199 2.40 -12.00 -16.13
N ARG A 200 1.21 -12.06 -16.73
CA ARG A 200 0.72 -13.25 -17.44
C ARG A 200 1.59 -13.64 -18.62
N ARG A 201 1.97 -12.70 -19.47
CA ARG A 201 2.82 -12.96 -20.66
C ARG A 201 4.21 -13.46 -20.31
N ILE A 202 4.80 -12.95 -19.23
CA ILE A 202 6.15 -13.34 -18.78
C ILE A 202 6.11 -14.67 -18.01
N GLY A 203 4.92 -15.23 -17.73
CA GLY A 203 4.80 -16.46 -16.97
C GLY A 203 5.14 -16.29 -15.49
N LEU A 204 5.02 -15.07 -14.94
CA LEU A 204 5.15 -14.83 -13.50
C LEU A 204 4.07 -15.58 -12.71
N GLU A 205 2.90 -15.80 -13.32
CA GLU A 205 1.83 -16.62 -12.76
C GLU A 205 2.06 -18.13 -12.95
N SER A 206 3.03 -18.54 -13.78
CA SER A 206 3.41 -19.95 -13.99
C SER A 206 4.61 -20.39 -13.14
N ARG A 207 5.26 -19.47 -12.41
CA ARG A 207 6.25 -19.80 -11.37
C ARG A 207 5.53 -20.33 -10.12
N PRO A 208 6.20 -21.02 -9.18
CA PRO A 208 5.54 -21.52 -7.98
C PRO A 208 4.92 -20.34 -7.22
N CYS A 209 3.60 -20.25 -7.31
CA CYS A 209 2.76 -19.22 -6.70
C CYS A 209 3.08 -19.04 -5.23
N ASP A 210 3.43 -20.13 -4.56
CA ASP A 210 3.82 -20.18 -3.16
C ASP A 210 5.04 -19.30 -2.85
N LEU A 211 6.04 -19.23 -3.73
CA LEU A 211 7.22 -18.36 -3.51
C LEU A 211 6.85 -16.89 -3.60
N ILE A 212 6.02 -16.51 -4.57
CA ILE A 212 5.59 -15.12 -4.76
C ILE A 212 4.71 -14.71 -3.58
N GLU A 213 3.75 -15.55 -3.21
CA GLU A 213 2.88 -15.27 -2.06
C GLU A 213 3.69 -15.21 -0.77
N ALA A 214 4.56 -16.18 -0.49
CA ALA A 214 5.42 -16.16 0.69
C ALA A 214 6.31 -14.91 0.75
N THR A 215 6.90 -14.49 -0.38
CA THR A 215 7.70 -13.26 -0.42
C THR A 215 6.84 -12.01 -0.19
N THR A 216 5.64 -11.93 -0.78
CA THR A 216 4.72 -10.81 -0.51
C THR A 216 4.27 -10.79 0.96
N MET A 217 3.96 -11.95 1.56
CA MET A 217 3.60 -12.06 2.96
C MET A 217 4.76 -11.65 3.87
N ALA A 218 5.98 -12.10 3.57
CA ALA A 218 7.19 -11.69 4.27
C ALA A 218 7.37 -10.17 4.27
N ILE A 219 7.28 -9.53 3.10
CA ILE A 219 7.43 -8.08 2.98
C ILE A 219 6.36 -7.35 3.78
N LEU A 220 5.08 -7.74 3.65
CA LEU A 220 3.99 -7.11 4.39
C LEU A 220 4.11 -7.31 5.91
N ALA A 221 4.49 -8.49 6.35
CA ALA A 221 4.71 -8.79 7.77
C ALA A 221 5.88 -7.98 8.34
N SER A 222 6.98 -7.86 7.59
CA SER A 222 8.10 -6.99 7.95
C SER A 222 7.70 -5.52 8.07
N ILE A 223 6.93 -5.00 7.11
CA ILE A 223 6.44 -3.63 7.16
C ILE A 223 5.51 -3.44 8.38
N ALA A 224 4.61 -4.38 8.65
CA ALA A 224 3.71 -4.32 9.79
C ALA A 224 4.46 -4.38 11.13
N ALA A 225 5.39 -5.32 11.29
CA ALA A 225 6.22 -5.45 12.50
C ALA A 225 7.07 -4.19 12.74
N GLY A 226 7.71 -3.69 11.68
CA GLY A 226 8.48 -2.45 11.73
C GLY A 226 7.61 -1.24 12.07
N SER A 227 6.39 -1.17 11.54
CA SER A 227 5.44 -0.09 11.86
C SER A 227 5.02 -0.12 13.34
N VAL A 228 4.72 -1.30 13.89
CA VAL A 228 4.42 -1.46 15.32
C VAL A 228 5.60 -1.04 16.18
N TRP A 229 6.81 -1.50 15.82
CA TRP A 229 8.03 -1.14 16.54
C TRP A 229 8.25 0.38 16.53
N MET A 230 8.14 1.00 15.34
CA MET A 230 8.31 2.44 15.17
C MET A 230 7.34 3.22 16.08
N VAL A 231 6.07 2.82 16.18
CA VAL A 231 5.11 3.54 17.03
C VAL A 231 5.34 3.31 18.52
N VAL A 232 5.63 2.08 18.94
CA VAL A 232 5.59 1.70 20.36
C VAL A 232 6.95 1.81 21.06
N ALA A 233 8.05 1.47 20.40
CA ALA A 233 9.37 1.44 21.03
C ALA A 233 9.82 2.79 21.65
N PRO A 234 9.62 3.95 20.99
CA PRO A 234 10.00 5.24 21.59
C PRO A 234 9.17 5.59 22.82
N LEU A 235 7.90 5.20 22.87
CA LEU A 235 7.02 5.43 24.02
C LEU A 235 7.47 4.65 25.25
N MET A 236 8.12 3.50 25.03
CA MET A 236 8.71 2.67 26.07
C MET A 236 10.14 3.08 26.43
N GLY A 237 10.70 4.09 25.77
CA GLY A 237 12.10 4.50 25.95
C GLY A 237 13.11 3.42 25.55
N LEU A 238 12.71 2.51 24.65
CA LEU A 238 13.55 1.40 24.21
C LEU A 238 14.49 1.88 23.09
N ASP A 239 15.77 1.54 23.25
CA ASP A 239 16.88 1.81 22.34
C ASP A 239 17.21 3.32 22.15
N PRO A 240 18.24 3.88 22.82
CA PRO A 240 18.68 5.28 22.64
C PRO A 240 19.39 5.52 21.29
N GLY A 241 19.18 4.63 20.32
CA GLY A 241 19.86 4.61 19.06
C GLY A 241 19.17 5.45 17.99
N PHE A 242 19.79 5.42 16.83
CA PHE A 242 19.37 6.11 15.62
C PHE A 242 17.88 5.90 15.24
N TRP A 243 17.37 4.69 15.43
CA TRP A 243 15.99 4.33 15.10
C TRP A 243 14.94 5.07 15.95
N GLN A 244 15.31 5.54 17.14
CA GLN A 244 14.44 6.35 17.98
C GLN A 244 14.20 7.76 17.40
N LEU A 245 15.25 8.39 16.87
CA LEU A 245 15.17 9.69 16.18
C LEU A 245 14.33 9.61 14.90
N ALA A 246 14.50 8.54 14.12
CA ALA A 246 13.68 8.27 12.95
C ALA A 246 12.19 8.11 13.32
N SER A 247 11.89 7.49 14.46
CA SER A 247 10.52 7.37 14.92
C SER A 247 9.93 8.67 15.47
N LEU A 248 10.67 9.44 16.28
CA LEU A 248 10.19 10.72 16.79
C LEU A 248 9.86 11.69 15.65
N SER A 249 10.74 11.78 14.65
CA SER A 249 10.48 12.59 13.44
C SER A 249 9.27 12.12 12.63
N MET A 250 9.00 10.81 12.60
CA MET A 250 7.78 10.27 12.00
C MET A 250 6.54 10.78 12.75
N HIS A 251 6.54 10.78 14.08
CA HIS A 251 5.38 11.19 14.89
C HIS A 251 4.97 12.65 14.63
N ASP A 252 5.94 13.56 14.50
CA ASP A 252 5.67 14.96 14.17
C ASP A 252 5.07 15.13 12.75
N ALA A 253 5.47 14.26 11.83
CA ALA A 253 5.01 14.26 10.45
C ALA A 253 3.69 13.49 10.21
N LEU A 254 3.21 12.72 11.18
CA LEU A 254 2.04 11.84 11.01
C LEU A 254 0.76 12.60 10.69
N VAL A 255 0.43 13.65 11.46
CA VAL A 255 -0.81 14.42 11.25
C VAL A 255 -0.86 15.09 9.87
N PRO A 256 0.16 15.86 9.44
CA PRO A 256 0.14 16.46 8.10
C PRO A 256 0.19 15.38 6.99
N ALA A 257 0.88 14.27 7.21
CA ALA A 257 0.88 13.16 6.26
C ALA A 257 -0.51 12.53 6.12
N PHE A 258 -1.20 12.28 7.23
CA PHE A 258 -2.53 11.70 7.24
C PHE A 258 -3.54 12.59 6.49
N MET A 259 -3.51 13.89 6.75
CA MET A 259 -4.35 14.87 6.04
C MET A 259 -3.99 14.94 4.56
N GLY A 260 -2.70 14.91 4.21
CA GLY A 260 -2.23 14.87 2.83
C GLY A 260 -2.68 13.60 2.11
N GLY A 261 -2.60 12.44 2.77
CA GLY A 261 -3.05 11.15 2.27
C GLY A 261 -4.56 11.09 2.05
N LEU A 262 -5.33 11.55 3.04
CA LEU A 262 -6.79 11.67 2.95
C LEU A 262 -7.22 12.50 1.74
N LEU A 263 -6.70 13.72 1.62
CA LEU A 263 -7.06 14.63 0.53
C LEU A 263 -6.50 14.17 -0.82
N GLY A 264 -5.26 13.68 -0.86
CA GLY A 264 -4.64 13.15 -2.08
C GLY A 264 -5.38 11.92 -2.61
N GLY A 265 -5.77 11.01 -1.71
CA GLY A 265 -6.62 9.87 -2.03
C GLY A 265 -8.00 10.30 -2.53
N ALA A 266 -8.68 11.19 -1.82
CA ALA A 266 -9.97 11.73 -2.28
C ALA A 266 -9.88 12.35 -3.68
N MET A 267 -8.81 13.11 -3.94
CA MET A 267 -8.55 13.72 -5.24
C MET A 267 -8.29 12.68 -6.33
N ALA A 268 -7.50 11.64 -6.07
CA ALA A 268 -7.36 10.50 -6.99
C ALA A 268 -8.71 9.86 -7.30
N GLY A 269 -9.50 9.54 -6.28
CA GLY A 269 -10.81 8.90 -6.47
C GLY A 269 -11.76 9.74 -7.31
N LEU A 270 -11.80 11.06 -7.07
CA LEU A 270 -12.62 12.00 -7.83
C LEU A 270 -12.14 12.13 -9.29
N LEU A 271 -10.83 12.28 -9.52
CA LEU A 271 -10.26 12.38 -10.86
C LEU A 271 -10.48 11.10 -11.66
N LEU A 272 -10.32 9.94 -11.04
CA LEU A 272 -10.55 8.64 -11.67
C LEU A 272 -12.01 8.47 -12.13
N GLU A 273 -12.98 8.99 -11.38
CA GLU A 273 -14.38 8.98 -11.80
C GLU A 273 -14.65 10.00 -12.92
N ILE A 274 -14.09 11.20 -12.83
CA ILE A 274 -14.23 12.24 -13.87
C ILE A 274 -13.70 11.73 -15.20
N PHE A 275 -12.53 11.08 -15.20
CA PHE A 275 -11.91 10.48 -16.38
C PHE A 275 -12.45 9.08 -16.71
N ARG A 276 -13.43 8.56 -15.95
CA ARG A 276 -14.09 7.26 -16.16
C ARG A 276 -13.13 6.07 -16.22
N PHE A 277 -12.09 6.09 -15.39
CA PHE A 277 -11.25 4.92 -15.21
C PHE A 277 -12.07 3.76 -14.62
N PRO A 278 -11.81 2.51 -15.04
CA PRO A 278 -12.48 1.35 -14.48
C PRO A 278 -12.17 1.17 -12.99
N TRP A 279 -13.00 0.40 -12.27
CA TRP A 279 -12.71 0.02 -10.89
C TRP A 279 -11.58 -1.01 -10.82
N VAL A 280 -10.84 -0.99 -9.72
CA VAL A 280 -9.72 -1.91 -9.47
C VAL A 280 -10.22 -3.32 -9.14
N HIS A 281 -11.46 -3.47 -8.67
CA HIS A 281 -12.09 -4.78 -8.46
C HIS A 281 -12.59 -5.43 -9.76
N ASP A 282 -12.79 -4.65 -10.83
CA ASP A 282 -13.18 -5.17 -12.15
C ASP A 282 -11.98 -5.77 -12.91
N LEU A 283 -10.91 -6.17 -12.21
CA LEU A 283 -9.59 -6.48 -12.76
C LEU A 283 -8.88 -7.71 -12.21
#